data_AF-A0A2D5RSJ2-F1
#
_entry.id   AF-A0A2D5RSJ2-F1
#
_cell.length_a   1.000
_cell.length_b   1.000
_cell.length_c   1.000
_cell.angle_alpha   90.00
_cell.angle_beta   90.00
_cell.angle_gamma   90.00
#
_symmetry.space_group_name_H-M   'P 1'
#
loop_
_entity.id
_entity.type
_entity.pdbx_description
1 polymer ?
#
loop_
_entity_poly.entity_id
_entity_poly.type
_entity_poly.pdbx_seq_one_letter_code
_entity_poly.pdbx_strand_id
1 'polypeptide(L)'
;MNTIVKDWQIVSVLDKGELVGDVLWGICVDDSTYRFSKGDYVCTSRIVKTNEQLIKTASGSIYQTLGEGTRCQILLKDFELLRHGFSPQQIEKLNQARPNQLH
;
A
#
# COMPACT_ATOMS: atom_id res chain seq x y z
N MET A 1 7.01 -6.63 14.82
CA MET A 1 7.19 -7.47 13.61
C MET A 1 8.01 -6.67 12.62
N ASN A 2 9.00 -7.27 11.96
CA ASN A 2 9.91 -6.58 11.04
C ASN A 2 9.87 -7.24 9.65
N THR A 3 9.58 -6.45 8.62
CA THR A 3 9.46 -6.88 7.23
C THR A 3 10.25 -5.92 6.35
N ILE A 4 11.03 -6.44 5.42
CA ILE A 4 11.76 -5.63 4.43
C ILE A 4 10.96 -5.62 3.12
N VAL A 5 10.73 -4.44 2.56
CA VAL A 5 10.00 -4.27 1.30
C VAL A 5 10.79 -3.44 0.29
N LYS A 6 10.57 -3.69 -0.99
CA LYS A 6 11.08 -2.90 -2.12
C LYS A 6 9.93 -2.49 -3.05
N ASP A 7 10.23 -1.66 -4.05
CA ASP A 7 9.27 -1.20 -5.07
C ASP A 7 7.99 -0.65 -4.41
N TRP A 8 8.18 0.15 -3.36
CA TRP A 8 7.17 0.47 -2.36
C TRP A 8 6.55 1.84 -2.59
N GLN A 9 5.30 1.99 -2.14
CA GLN A 9 4.51 3.19 -2.29
C GLN A 9 3.73 3.45 -1.01
N ILE A 10 3.68 4.72 -0.58
CA ILE A 10 2.68 5.17 0.39
C ILE A 10 1.42 5.54 -0.38
N VAL A 11 0.33 4.88 -0.05
CA VAL A 11 -0.96 5.05 -0.73
C VAL A 11 -1.92 5.74 0.22
N SER A 12 -2.31 6.97 -0.11
CA SER A 12 -3.36 7.70 0.60
C SER A 12 -4.73 7.24 0.11
N VAL A 13 -5.56 6.75 1.04
CA VAL A 13 -6.91 6.28 0.74
C VAL A 13 -7.90 7.41 1.03
N LEU A 14 -8.64 7.83 0.00
CA LEU A 14 -9.60 8.91 0.06
C LEU A 14 -11.03 8.39 0.00
N ASP A 15 -11.93 8.92 0.83
CA ASP A 15 -13.37 8.69 0.71
C ASP A 15 -14.08 10.04 0.55
N LYS A 16 -14.86 10.19 -0.52
CA LYS A 16 -15.56 11.45 -0.88
C LYS A 16 -14.67 12.71 -0.84
N GLY A 17 -13.39 12.56 -1.13
CA GLY A 17 -12.40 13.65 -1.12
C GLY A 17 -11.70 13.88 0.23
N GLU A 18 -12.09 13.17 1.29
CA GLU A 18 -11.44 13.24 2.60
C GLU A 18 -10.43 12.11 2.79
N LEU A 19 -9.32 12.39 3.48
CA LEU A 19 -8.30 11.40 3.79
C LEU A 19 -8.78 10.46 4.89
N VAL A 20 -8.92 9.17 4.55
CA VAL A 20 -9.21 8.10 5.52
C VAL A 20 -7.93 7.64 6.22
N GLY A 21 -6.84 7.58 5.47
CA GLY A 21 -5.51 7.28 6.00
C GLY A 21 -4.54 6.80 4.93
N ASP A 22 -3.28 6.67 5.35
CA ASP A 22 -2.20 6.18 4.51
C ASP A 22 -1.90 4.71 4.80
N VAL A 23 -1.60 3.93 3.78
CA VAL A 23 -1.09 2.54 3.90
C VAL A 23 0.21 2.38 3.12
N LEU A 24 0.99 1.35 3.45
CA LEU A 24 2.14 0.95 2.66
C LEU A 24 1.72 -0.17 1.71
N TRP A 25 2.07 -0.02 0.44
CA TRP A 25 2.02 -1.07 -0.57
C TRP A 25 3.44 -1.34 -1.10
N GLY A 26 3.83 -2.59 -1.34
CA GLY A 26 5.15 -2.91 -1.89
C GLY A 26 5.40 -4.40 -2.03
N ILE A 27 6.63 -4.80 -2.36
CA ILE A 27 7.01 -6.20 -2.56
C ILE A 27 7.91 -6.68 -1.42
N CYS A 28 7.54 -7.79 -0.79
CA CYS A 28 8.31 -8.41 0.29
C CYS A 28 9.67 -8.90 -0.23
N VAL A 29 10.73 -8.48 0.46
CA VAL A 29 12.09 -8.96 0.26
C VAL A 29 12.43 -10.01 1.30
N ASP A 30 12.06 -9.75 2.55
CA ASP A 30 12.25 -10.65 3.69
C ASP A 30 11.20 -10.36 4.77
N ASP A 31 10.72 -11.39 5.46
CA ASP A 31 9.79 -11.27 6.57
C ASP A 31 10.16 -12.25 7.69
N SER A 32 10.70 -11.69 8.77
CA SER A 32 11.08 -12.45 9.97
C SER A 32 9.91 -13.16 10.68
N THR A 33 8.67 -12.89 10.26
CA THR A 33 7.45 -13.42 10.87
C THR A 33 6.71 -14.45 10.03
N TYR A 34 7.24 -14.81 8.85
CA TYR A 34 6.63 -15.76 7.91
C TYR A 34 5.20 -15.41 7.47
N ARG A 35 4.79 -14.14 7.57
CA ARG A 35 3.50 -13.64 7.06
C ARG A 35 3.51 -13.47 5.55
N PHE A 36 4.70 -13.23 4.99
CA PHE A 36 4.91 -13.00 3.57
C PHE A 36 6.09 -13.84 3.10
N SER A 37 5.93 -14.47 1.94
CA SER A 37 7.04 -15.06 1.21
C SER A 37 7.77 -13.97 0.42
N LYS A 38 9.04 -14.21 0.11
CA LYS A 38 9.80 -13.33 -0.77
C LYS A 38 9.11 -13.20 -2.13
N GLY A 39 8.85 -11.98 -2.56
CA GLY A 39 8.14 -11.67 -3.80
C GLY A 39 6.63 -11.45 -3.61
N ASP A 40 6.06 -11.77 -2.45
CA ASP A 40 4.66 -11.46 -2.16
C ASP A 40 4.45 -9.95 -2.09
N TYR A 41 3.28 -9.50 -2.50
CA TYR A 41 2.87 -8.13 -2.26
C TYR A 41 2.52 -7.95 -0.77
N VAL A 42 2.77 -6.74 -0.28
CA VAL A 42 2.44 -6.33 1.08
C VAL A 42 1.49 -5.15 0.96
N CYS A 43 0.31 -5.26 1.58
CA CYS A 43 -0.58 -4.13 1.83
C CYS A 43 -0.81 -4.02 3.33
N THR A 44 -0.40 -2.92 3.94
CA THR A 44 -0.41 -2.81 5.40
C THR A 44 -1.71 -2.23 5.95
N SER A 45 -1.90 -2.37 7.27
CA SER A 45 -2.78 -1.48 8.02
C SER A 45 -2.30 -0.02 7.95
N ARG A 46 -3.13 0.93 8.39
CA ARG A 46 -2.82 2.37 8.44
C ARG A 46 -1.44 2.67 9.01
N ILE A 47 -0.68 3.54 8.34
CA ILE A 47 0.59 4.08 8.78
C ILE A 47 0.34 5.09 9.91
N VAL A 48 1.17 5.03 10.95
CA VAL A 48 1.13 5.97 12.08
C VAL A 48 2.43 6.76 12.22
N LYS A 49 3.53 6.28 11.64
CA LYS A 49 4.81 6.98 11.64
C LYS A 49 5.66 6.56 10.45
N THR A 50 6.28 7.53 9.81
CA THR A 50 7.31 7.33 8.78
C THR A 50 8.60 7.98 9.24
N ASN A 51 9.73 7.30 9.08
CA ASN A 51 11.06 7.85 9.35
C ASN A 51 12.04 7.31 8.31
N GLU A 52 12.50 8.14 7.38
CA GLU A 52 13.43 7.78 6.28
C GLU A 52 13.08 6.43 5.63
N GLN A 53 13.67 5.33 6.12
CA GLN A 53 13.48 3.97 5.60
C GLN A 53 12.54 3.09 6.42
N LEU A 54 12.01 3.55 7.55
CA LEU A 54 11.16 2.79 8.47
C LEU A 54 9.73 3.34 8.49
N ILE A 55 8.77 2.43 8.31
CA ILE A 55 7.35 2.72 8.36
C ILE A 55 6.74 1.90 9.51
N LYS A 56 6.12 2.58 10.46
CA LYS A 56 5.36 1.97 11.55
C LYS A 56 3.88 2.08 11.29
N THR A 57 3.18 0.98 11.50
CA THR A 57 1.74 0.87 11.27
C THR A 57 0.97 0.80 12.58
N ALA A 58 -0.35 1.03 12.51
CA ALA A 58 -1.25 1.01 13.67
C ALA A 58 -1.28 -0.35 14.38
N SER A 59 -1.04 -1.45 13.66
CA SER A 59 -0.89 -2.79 14.24
C SER A 59 0.40 -2.97 15.04
N GLY A 60 1.30 -1.97 15.06
CA GLY A 60 2.61 -2.06 15.68
C GLY A 60 3.68 -2.72 14.82
N SER A 61 3.35 -3.15 13.60
CA SER A 61 4.32 -3.70 12.64
C SER A 61 5.23 -2.60 12.08
N ILE A 62 6.49 -2.96 11.87
CA ILE A 62 7.54 -2.11 11.32
C ILE A 62 7.96 -2.68 9.97
N TYR A 63 8.02 -1.81 8.97
CA TYR A 63 8.46 -2.15 7.62
C TYR A 63 9.70 -1.33 7.29
N GLN A 64 10.78 -2.01 6.94
CA GLN A 64 11.97 -1.39 6.38
C GLN A 64 11.83 -1.33 4.86
N THR A 65 12.10 -0.17 4.30
CA THR A 65 11.95 0.11 2.88
C THR A 65 13.31 0.16 2.20
N LEU A 66 13.42 -0.49 1.04
CA LEU A 66 14.61 -0.49 0.19
C LEU A 66 14.35 0.32 -1.07
N GLY A 67 15.32 1.17 -1.42
CA GLY A 67 15.22 2.07 -2.56
C GLY A 67 14.24 3.22 -2.32
N GLU A 68 14.07 4.03 -3.35
CA GLU A 68 13.15 5.17 -3.32
C GLU A 68 11.70 4.69 -3.44
N GLY A 69 10.83 5.25 -2.60
CA GLY A 69 9.40 5.01 -2.66
C GLY A 69 8.66 6.17 -3.32
N THR A 70 7.47 5.89 -3.81
CA THR A 70 6.57 6.92 -4.35
C THR A 70 5.36 7.14 -3.45
N ARG A 71 4.62 8.22 -3.71
CA ARG A 71 3.34 8.53 -3.07
C ARG A 71 2.25 8.60 -4.13
N CYS A 72 1.11 8.00 -3.85
CA CYS A 72 -0.06 8.05 -4.73
C CYS A 72 -1.35 8.05 -3.91
N GLN A 73 -2.48 8.22 -4.60
CA GLN A 73 -3.80 8.27 -3.99
C GLN A 73 -4.73 7.28 -4.68
N ILE A 74 -5.62 6.65 -3.91
CA ILE A 74 -6.72 5.84 -4.42
C ILE A 74 -8.01 6.20 -3.71
N LEU A 75 -9.14 5.85 -4.32
CA LEU A 75 -10.45 5.96 -3.68
C LEU A 75 -10.70 4.75 -2.78
N LEU A 76 -11.43 4.95 -1.69
CA LEU A 76 -11.77 3.90 -0.72
C LEU A 76 -12.49 2.70 -1.39
N LYS A 77 -13.32 2.96 -2.40
CA LYS A 77 -13.98 1.91 -3.20
C LYS A 77 -13.01 0.95 -3.90
N ASP A 78 -11.79 1.40 -4.17
CA ASP A 78 -10.74 0.63 -4.84
C ASP A 78 -9.75 0.00 -3.85
N PHE A 79 -9.91 0.27 -2.53
CA PHE A 79 -9.00 -0.23 -1.50
C PHE A 79 -8.95 -1.76 -1.45
N GLU A 80 -10.05 -2.45 -1.75
CA GLU A 80 -10.07 -3.91 -1.84
C GLU A 80 -9.14 -4.46 -2.91
N LEU A 81 -9.04 -3.79 -4.06
CA LEU A 81 -8.10 -4.19 -5.12
C LEU A 81 -6.65 -4.10 -4.63
N LEU A 82 -6.34 -3.03 -3.88
CA LEU A 82 -5.02 -2.85 -3.27
C LEU A 82 -4.70 -4.00 -2.29
N ARG A 83 -5.68 -4.41 -1.47
CA ARG A 83 -5.54 -5.56 -0.54
C ARG A 83 -5.37 -6.90 -1.25
N HIS A 84 -5.89 -7.02 -2.47
CA HIS A 84 -5.70 -8.18 -3.34
C HIS A 84 -4.44 -8.12 -4.20
N GLY A 85 -3.56 -7.13 -3.96
CA GLY A 85 -2.23 -7.08 -4.57
C GLY A 85 -2.17 -6.36 -5.90
N PHE A 86 -3.26 -5.71 -6.33
CA PHE A 86 -3.17 -4.78 -7.45
C PHE A 86 -2.33 -3.57 -7.03
N SER A 87 -1.37 -3.19 -7.86
CA SER A 87 -0.62 -1.96 -7.63
C SER A 87 -1.50 -0.73 -7.87
N PRO A 88 -1.17 0.42 -7.26
CA PRO A 88 -1.87 1.68 -7.53
C PRO A 88 -1.97 2.00 -9.02
N GLN A 89 -0.92 1.72 -9.80
CA GLN A 89 -0.90 1.94 -11.25
C GLN A 89 -1.84 0.99 -12.00
N GLN A 90 -2.01 -0.26 -11.54
CA GLN A 90 -2.99 -1.18 -12.12
C GLN A 90 -4.42 -0.71 -11.82
N ILE A 91 -4.69 -0.25 -10.60
CA ILE A 91 -5.98 0.31 -10.19
C ILE A 91 -6.32 1.54 -11.05
N GLU A 92 -5.36 2.45 -11.23
CA GLU A 92 -5.53 3.63 -12.08
C GLU A 92 -5.92 3.25 -13.51
N LYS A 93 -5.21 2.30 -14.12
CA LYS A 93 -5.54 1.79 -15.46
C LYS A 93 -6.94 1.18 -15.53
N LEU A 94 -7.35 0.41 -14.51
CA LEU A 94 -8.70 -0.14 -14.42
C LEU A 94 -9.78 0.94 -14.30
N ASN A 95 -9.47 2.06 -13.66
CA ASN A 95 -10.38 3.18 -13.54
C ASN A 95 -10.48 3.99 -14.85
N GLN A 96 -9.37 4.16 -15.56
CA GLN A 96 -9.37 4.79 -16.89
C GLN A 96 -10.09 3.94 -17.94
N ALA A 97 -9.95 2.61 -17.88
CA ALA A 97 -10.62 1.68 -18.78
C ALA A 97 -12.12 1.51 -18.51
N ARG A 98 -12.63 2.02 -17.37
CA ARG A 98 -14.04 2.03 -17.00
C ARG A 98 -14.60 3.46 -17.05
N PRO A 99 -14.83 4.04 -18.24
CA PRO A 99 -15.55 5.29 -18.32
C PRO A 99 -17.01 5.02 -17.91
N ASN A 100 -17.41 5.53 -16.74
CA ASN A 100 -18.78 5.58 -16.23
C ASN A 100 -19.62 4.28 -16.36
N GLN A 101 -19.62 3.45 -15.31
CA GLN A 101 -20.86 2.77 -14.94
C GLN A 101 -21.61 3.64 -13.92
N LEU A 102 -22.22 4.71 -14.43
CA LEU A 102 -23.39 5.34 -13.81
C LEU A 102 -24.61 4.74 -14.51
N HIS A 103 -25.31 3.85 -13.82
CA HIS A 103 -26.70 3.50 -14.07
C HIS A 103 -27.38 3.29 -12.72
#